data_AF-A0A819Q0G1-F1
#
_entry.id   AF-A0A819Q0G1-F1
#
_cell.length_a   1.000
_cell.length_b   1.000
_cell.length_c   1.000
_cell.angle_alpha   90.00
_cell.angle_beta   90.00
_cell.angle_gamma   90.00
#
_symmetry.space_group_name_H-M   'P 1'
#
loop_
_entity.id
_entity.type
_entity.pdbx_description
1 polymer ?
#
loop_
_entity_poly.entity_id
_entity_poly.type
_entity_poly.pdbx_seq_one_letter_code
_entity_poly.pdbx_strand_id
1 'polypeptide(L)'
;MTFDSFELIKCLVLIIVGCILALYFYLTRNHRYWEKRGVPGPRPWPFFGTYLQQFFKPFPETEMEWYNDYGKIYGIYDGSKPGIIVGDPDLIKQIMVKDFHVFTNRRPVKTTHTIMSKFLSSLVGEEWKRVRSIITPTLRVVK
;
A
#
# COMPACT_ATOMS: atom_id res chain seq x y z
N MET A 1 -26.31 6.04 -46.44
CA MET A 1 -25.77 6.81 -45.30
C MET A 1 -24.50 6.12 -44.85
N THR A 2 -23.40 6.35 -45.56
CA THR A 2 -22.10 5.74 -45.27
C THR A 2 -21.46 6.56 -44.16
N PHE A 3 -21.29 5.99 -42.98
CA PHE A 3 -20.44 6.60 -41.96
C PHE A 3 -19.03 6.66 -42.52
N ASP A 4 -18.50 7.87 -42.74
CA ASP A 4 -17.13 8.05 -43.20
C ASP A 4 -16.18 7.46 -42.15
N SER A 5 -15.22 6.66 -42.61
CA SER A 5 -14.20 6.03 -41.77
C SER A 5 -13.49 7.04 -40.87
N PHE A 6 -13.38 8.29 -41.32
CA PHE A 6 -12.85 9.41 -40.56
C PHE A 6 -13.66 9.77 -39.30
N GLU A 7 -14.99 9.71 -39.36
CA GLU A 7 -15.86 9.98 -38.19
C GLU A 7 -15.79 8.83 -37.17
N LEU A 8 -15.67 7.59 -37.63
CA LEU A 8 -15.45 6.44 -36.75
C LEU A 8 -14.12 6.54 -36.00
N ILE A 9 -13.05 6.95 -36.69
CA ILE A 9 -11.73 7.15 -36.08
C ILE A 9 -11.78 8.26 -35.02
N LYS A 10 -12.46 9.38 -35.29
CA LYS A 10 -12.64 10.47 -34.31
C LYS A 10 -13.37 9.99 -33.05
N CYS A 11 -14.48 9.27 -33.20
CA CYS A 11 -15.23 8.72 -32.07
C CYS A 11 -14.36 7.77 -31.23
N LEU A 12 -13.59 6.89 -31.86
CA LEU A 12 -12.69 5.97 -31.17
C LEU A 12 -11.59 6.72 -30.40
N VAL A 13 -10.99 7.75 -31.00
CA VAL A 13 -9.99 8.60 -30.31
C VAL A 13 -10.59 9.30 -29.10
N LEU A 14 -11.79 9.88 -29.23
CA LEU A 14 -12.47 10.56 -28.11
C LEU A 14 -12.80 9.59 -26.96
N ILE A 15 -13.25 8.37 -27.28
CA ILE A 15 -13.51 7.34 -26.28
C ILE A 15 -12.22 6.95 -25.55
N ILE A 16 -11.12 6.71 -26.29
CA ILE A 16 -9.82 6.36 -25.69
C ILE A 16 -9.33 7.48 -24.77
N VAL A 17 -9.37 8.73 -25.22
CA VAL A 17 -8.96 9.89 -24.40
C VAL A 17 -9.83 10.00 -23.16
N GLY A 18 -11.15 9.84 -23.29
CA GLY A 18 -12.09 9.82 -22.16
C GLY A 18 -11.76 8.72 -21.15
N CYS A 19 -11.48 7.49 -21.62
CA CYS A 19 -11.08 6.37 -20.78
C CYS A 19 -9.76 6.63 -20.05
N ILE A 20 -8.75 7.21 -20.72
CA ILE A 20 -7.46 7.54 -20.12
C ILE A 20 -7.63 8.60 -19.03
N LEU A 21 -8.42 9.65 -19.29
CA LEU A 21 -8.69 10.70 -18.30
C LEU A 21 -9.45 10.15 -17.10
N ALA A 22 -10.50 9.35 -17.33
CA ALA A 22 -11.26 8.71 -16.25
C ALA A 22 -10.36 7.80 -15.40
N LEU A 23 -9.48 7.01 -16.04
CA LEU A 23 -8.51 6.17 -15.36
C LEU A 23 -7.52 7.02 -14.55
N TYR A 24 -7.00 8.11 -15.12
CA TYR A 24 -6.09 9.02 -14.43
C TYR A 24 -6.72 9.64 -13.18
N PHE A 25 -7.96 10.16 -13.28
CA PHE A 25 -8.68 10.70 -12.12
C PHE A 25 -8.97 9.62 -11.08
N TYR A 26 -9.34 8.42 -11.50
CA TYR A 26 -9.57 7.30 -10.60
C TYR A 26 -8.30 6.91 -9.83
N LEU A 27 -7.15 6.84 -10.51
CA LEU A 27 -5.87 6.47 -9.88
C LEU A 27 -5.36 7.57 -8.94
N THR A 28 -5.52 8.84 -9.31
CA THR A 28 -4.99 9.99 -8.55
C THR A 28 -5.91 10.53 -7.46
N ARG A 29 -7.15 10.02 -7.35
CA ARG A 29 -8.17 10.51 -6.39
C ARG A 29 -7.70 10.65 -4.94
N ASN A 30 -6.76 9.79 -4.51
CA ASN A 30 -6.28 9.72 -3.14
C ASN A 30 -4.91 10.39 -2.94
N HIS A 31 -4.26 10.89 -3.98
CA HIS A 31 -2.87 11.39 -3.91
C HIS A 31 -2.68 12.60 -2.98
N ARG A 32 -3.76 13.27 -2.59
CA ARG A 32 -3.75 14.39 -1.63
C ARG A 32 -4.17 13.99 -0.21
N TYR A 33 -4.34 12.70 0.06
CA TYR A 33 -4.83 12.21 1.36
C TYR A 33 -3.95 12.66 2.54
N TRP A 34 -2.62 12.55 2.41
CA TRP A 34 -1.65 12.92 3.45
C TRP A 34 -1.40 14.41 3.51
N GLU A 35 -1.29 15.07 2.35
CA GLU A 35 -1.17 16.52 2.24
C GLU A 35 -2.31 17.25 2.96
N LYS A 36 -3.57 16.81 2.76
CA LYS A 36 -4.74 17.35 3.46
C LYS A 36 -4.72 17.16 4.99
N ARG A 37 -3.86 16.27 5.50
CA ARG A 37 -3.69 15.96 6.94
C ARG A 37 -2.41 16.54 7.51
N GLY A 38 -1.65 17.31 6.73
CA GLY A 38 -0.38 17.88 7.17
C GLY A 38 0.73 16.83 7.37
N VAL A 39 0.59 15.64 6.78
CA VAL A 39 1.62 14.59 6.87
C VAL A 39 2.56 14.72 5.66
N PRO A 40 3.87 14.90 5.89
CA PRO A 40 4.85 15.00 4.79
C PRO A 40 5.05 13.64 4.12
N GLY A 41 5.55 13.63 2.88
CA GLY A 41 5.89 12.40 2.19
C GLY A 41 6.16 12.59 0.70
N PRO A 42 6.72 11.57 0.03
CA PRO A 42 7.00 11.62 -1.40
C PRO A 42 5.72 11.70 -2.22
N ARG A 43 5.77 12.44 -3.33
CA ARG A 43 4.63 12.55 -4.26
C ARG A 43 4.41 11.22 -4.98
N PRO A 44 3.20 10.65 -4.94
CA PRO A 44 2.90 9.38 -5.61
C PRO A 44 2.80 9.53 -7.13
N TRP A 45 3.31 8.54 -7.84
CA TRP A 45 3.09 8.36 -9.27
C TRP A 45 1.73 7.69 -9.52
N PRO A 46 1.00 8.07 -10.58
CA PRO A 46 -0.20 7.33 -10.98
C PRO A 46 0.12 5.84 -11.15
N PHE A 47 -0.81 4.97 -10.73
CA PHE A 47 -0.68 3.51 -10.73
C PHE A 47 0.30 2.92 -9.70
N PHE A 48 1.54 3.40 -9.65
CA PHE A 48 2.61 2.81 -8.82
C PHE A 48 2.69 3.37 -7.40
N GLY A 49 2.06 4.51 -7.13
CA GLY A 49 2.18 5.18 -5.84
C GLY A 49 3.60 5.68 -5.59
N THR A 50 4.09 5.56 -4.36
CA THR A 50 5.44 6.03 -3.99
C THR A 50 6.52 5.00 -4.30
N TYR A 51 6.13 3.75 -4.51
CA TYR A 51 7.04 2.62 -4.69
C TYR A 51 7.73 2.56 -6.06
N LEU A 52 7.37 3.43 -7.01
CA LEU A 52 8.05 3.48 -8.32
C LEU A 52 9.57 3.71 -8.16
N GLN A 53 9.97 4.51 -7.16
CA GLN A 53 11.39 4.80 -6.89
C GLN A 53 12.19 3.54 -6.53
N GLN A 54 11.53 2.53 -5.95
CA GLN A 54 12.16 1.27 -5.53
C GLN A 54 12.49 0.33 -6.70
N PHE A 55 12.01 0.62 -7.91
CA PHE A 55 12.48 -0.10 -9.11
C PHE A 55 13.87 0.36 -9.56
N PHE A 56 14.28 1.57 -9.17
CA PHE A 56 15.55 2.16 -9.60
C PHE A 56 16.59 2.20 -8.47
N LYS A 57 16.15 2.12 -7.22
CA LYS A 57 17.01 2.11 -6.02
C LYS A 57 16.60 1.00 -5.06
N PRO A 58 17.54 0.41 -4.30
CA PRO A 58 17.21 -0.51 -3.22
C PRO A 58 16.22 0.08 -2.21
N PHE A 59 15.36 -0.80 -1.68
CA PHE A 59 14.35 -0.44 -0.69
C PHE A 59 14.94 0.27 0.55
N PRO A 60 16.01 -0.24 1.20
CA PRO A 60 16.53 0.39 2.42
C PRO A 60 17.10 1.79 2.18
N GLU A 61 17.73 2.00 1.03
CA GLU A 61 18.29 3.30 0.64
C GLU A 61 17.17 4.32 0.45
N THR A 62 16.10 3.93 -0.26
CA THR A 62 14.93 4.79 -0.50
C THR A 62 14.23 5.15 0.81
N GLU A 63 14.06 4.20 1.73
CA GLU A 63 13.45 4.48 3.04
C GLU A 63 14.31 5.42 3.88
N MET A 64 15.63 5.29 3.83
CA MET A 64 16.55 6.14 4.57
C MET A 64 16.57 7.57 4.02
N GLU A 65 16.53 7.74 2.69
CA GLU A 65 16.34 9.04 2.04
C GLU A 65 15.03 9.70 2.51
N TRP A 66 13.91 9.01 2.43
CA TRP A 66 12.62 9.54 2.86
C TRP A 66 12.57 9.84 4.37
N TYR A 67 13.20 9.01 5.20
CA TYR A 67 13.30 9.28 6.64
C TYR A 67 14.07 10.57 6.91
N ASN A 68 15.16 10.82 6.18
CA ASN A 68 15.94 12.05 6.33
C ASN A 68 15.20 13.28 5.79
N ASP A 69 14.47 13.15 4.69
CA ASP A 69 13.75 14.25 4.04
C ASP A 69 12.45 14.64 4.76
N TYR A 70 11.69 13.65 5.22
CA TYR A 70 10.34 13.85 5.77
C TYR A 70 10.26 13.60 7.29
N GLY A 71 11.31 13.05 7.89
CA GLY A 71 11.40 12.76 9.31
C GLY A 71 10.86 11.39 9.71
N LYS A 72 10.62 11.23 11.01
CA LYS A 72 10.23 9.95 11.64
C LYS A 72 8.85 9.45 11.22
N ILE A 73 7.97 10.32 10.72
CA ILE A 73 6.60 9.98 10.35
C ILE A 73 6.33 10.59 8.98
N TYR A 74 6.04 9.75 8.00
CA TYR A 74 5.73 10.22 6.66
C TYR A 74 4.70 9.31 5.97
N GLY A 75 3.95 9.92 5.05
CA GLY A 75 2.92 9.28 4.26
C GLY A 75 3.50 8.66 3.00
N ILE A 76 3.05 7.46 2.67
CA ILE A 76 3.36 6.75 1.44
C ILE A 76 2.08 6.32 0.72
N TYR A 77 2.22 5.82 -0.50
CA TYR A 77 1.10 5.30 -1.28
C TYR A 77 1.43 3.93 -1.87
N ASP A 78 0.67 2.91 -1.46
CA ASP A 78 0.65 1.58 -2.08
C ASP A 78 -0.33 1.58 -3.25
N GLY A 79 0.18 1.90 -4.44
CA GLY A 79 -0.66 2.29 -5.57
C GLY A 79 -1.49 3.53 -5.22
N SER A 80 -2.82 3.39 -5.15
CA SER A 80 -3.73 4.47 -4.75
C SER A 80 -4.14 4.44 -3.27
N LYS A 81 -3.63 3.48 -2.48
CA LYS A 81 -3.95 3.34 -1.05
C LYS A 81 -2.96 4.13 -0.20
N PRO A 82 -3.40 5.07 0.64
CA PRO A 82 -2.51 5.76 1.57
C PRO A 82 -2.02 4.79 2.64
N GLY A 83 -0.71 4.76 2.88
CA GLY A 83 -0.05 4.11 4.01
C GLY A 83 0.79 5.11 4.78
N ILE A 84 1.12 4.80 6.04
CA ILE A 84 1.96 5.66 6.88
C ILE A 84 3.16 4.86 7.35
N ILE A 85 4.33 5.48 7.33
CA ILE A 85 5.55 4.96 7.92
C ILE A 85 5.75 5.64 9.28
N VAL A 86 6.04 4.83 10.29
CA VAL A 86 6.27 5.28 11.66
C VAL A 86 7.63 4.76 12.12
N GLY A 87 8.56 5.68 12.34
CA GLY A 87 9.91 5.43 12.83
C GLY A 87 10.15 5.99 14.24
N ASP A 88 9.10 6.36 14.96
CA ASP A 88 9.17 6.77 16.36
C ASP A 88 8.95 5.55 17.29
N PRO A 89 9.93 5.19 18.15
CA PRO A 89 9.83 4.00 19.01
C PRO A 89 8.64 4.02 19.97
N ASP A 90 8.27 5.19 20.50
CA ASP A 90 7.17 5.31 21.45
C ASP A 90 5.83 5.10 20.74
N LEU A 91 5.69 5.65 19.52
CA LEU A 91 4.51 5.44 18.70
C LEU A 91 4.43 4.01 18.15
N ILE A 92 5.57 3.40 17.79
CA ILE A 92 5.63 1.97 17.41
C ILE A 92 5.15 1.11 18.59
N LYS A 93 5.64 1.36 19.81
CA LYS A 93 5.20 0.63 21.00
C LYS A 93 3.72 0.83 21.27
N GLN A 94 3.21 2.05 21.09
CA GLN A 94 1.79 2.34 21.19
C GLN A 94 0.98 1.48 20.20
N ILE A 95 1.31 1.51 18.92
CA ILE A 95 0.59 0.79 17.84
C ILE A 95 0.71 -0.74 18.00
N MET A 96 1.92 -1.25 18.22
CA MET A 96 2.21 -2.68 18.17
C MET A 96 1.95 -3.43 19.48
N VAL A 97 1.86 -2.73 20.61
CA VAL A 97 1.66 -3.34 21.94
C VAL A 97 0.36 -2.91 22.57
N LYS A 98 0.19 -1.59 22.82
CA LYS A 98 -0.98 -1.08 23.56
C LYS A 98 -2.26 -1.16 22.71
N ASP A 99 -2.17 -0.70 21.47
CA ASP A 99 -3.30 -0.62 20.54
C ASP A 99 -3.31 -1.77 19.53
N PHE A 100 -2.63 -2.88 19.84
CA PHE A 100 -2.52 -4.03 18.95
C PHE A 100 -3.90 -4.56 18.50
N HIS A 101 -4.90 -4.48 19.38
CA HIS A 101 -6.26 -4.89 19.08
C HIS A 101 -6.90 -4.09 17.92
N VAL A 102 -6.51 -2.83 17.72
CA VAL A 102 -6.92 -1.99 16.58
C VAL A 102 -6.15 -2.38 15.32
N PHE A 103 -4.85 -2.66 15.45
CA PHE A 103 -3.92 -2.95 14.34
C PHE A 103 -3.60 -4.45 14.20
N THR A 104 -4.61 -5.31 14.39
CA THR A 104 -4.39 -6.78 14.46
C THR A 104 -3.90 -7.36 13.12
N ASN A 105 -4.42 -6.86 12.00
CA ASN A 105 -4.16 -7.43 10.68
C ASN A 105 -2.92 -6.80 10.02
N ARG A 106 -2.09 -7.63 9.41
CA ARG A 106 -0.91 -7.21 8.64
C ARG A 106 -1.31 -6.73 7.24
N ARG A 107 -0.39 -6.01 6.57
CA ARG A 107 -0.54 -5.67 5.15
C ARG A 107 -0.79 -6.95 4.35
N PRO A 108 -1.91 -7.06 3.61
CA PRO A 108 -2.26 -8.29 2.92
C PRO A 108 -1.30 -8.52 1.76
N VAL A 109 -0.55 -9.63 1.82
CA VAL A 109 0.21 -10.13 0.68
C VAL A 109 -0.75 -10.93 -0.19
N LYS A 110 -1.20 -10.34 -1.29
CA LYS A 110 -2.05 -11.06 -2.26
C LYS A 110 -1.22 -12.15 -2.91
N THR A 111 -1.42 -13.39 -2.47
CA THR A 111 -0.83 -14.58 -3.08
C THR A 111 -1.94 -15.46 -3.63
N THR A 112 -1.75 -15.96 -4.86
CA THR A 112 -2.60 -16.98 -5.46
C THR A 112 -2.18 -18.39 -5.02
N HIS A 113 -1.05 -18.52 -4.33
CA HIS A 113 -0.51 -19.80 -3.91
C HIS A 113 -1.26 -20.34 -2.68
N THR A 114 -1.90 -21.49 -2.85
CA THR A 114 -2.78 -22.13 -1.86
C THR A 114 -2.13 -22.42 -0.51
N ILE A 115 -0.81 -22.65 -0.50
CA ILE A 115 -0.05 -22.88 0.73
C ILE A 115 0.37 -21.56 1.39
N MET A 116 0.82 -20.57 0.62
CA MET A 116 1.35 -19.32 1.19
C MET A 116 0.23 -18.48 1.81
N SER A 117 -0.99 -18.59 1.29
CA SER A 117 -2.17 -17.95 1.88
C SER A 117 -2.49 -18.48 3.28
N LYS A 118 -2.03 -19.68 3.62
CA LYS A 118 -2.22 -20.32 4.93
C LYS A 118 -1.05 -20.11 5.91
N PHE A 119 0.01 -19.39 5.50
CA PHE A 119 1.10 -19.06 6.41
C PHE A 119 0.63 -18.14 7.52
N LEU A 120 1.18 -18.31 8.73
CA LEU A 120 0.81 -17.50 9.91
C LEU A 120 0.98 -15.99 9.66
N SER A 121 1.92 -15.59 8.81
CA SER A 121 2.12 -14.19 8.41
C SER A 121 1.04 -13.64 7.47
N SER A 122 0.30 -14.50 6.79
CA SER A 122 -0.74 -14.17 5.80
C SER A 122 -2.16 -14.23 6.37
N LEU A 123 -2.37 -15.04 7.42
CA LEU A 123 -3.66 -15.18 8.09
C LEU A 123 -4.11 -13.86 8.75
N VAL A 124 -5.42 -13.66 8.83
CA VAL A 124 -6.04 -12.46 9.41
C VAL A 124 -7.11 -12.83 10.45
N GLY A 125 -7.42 -11.89 11.35
CA GLY A 125 -8.53 -12.03 12.31
C GLY A 125 -8.46 -13.28 13.20
N GLU A 126 -9.60 -13.92 13.39
CA GLU A 126 -9.75 -15.08 14.30
C GLU A 126 -8.95 -16.31 13.84
N GLU A 127 -8.79 -16.51 12.52
CA GLU A 127 -8.00 -17.62 12.01
C GLU A 127 -6.53 -17.47 12.40
N TRP A 128 -5.98 -16.27 12.26
CA TRP A 128 -4.64 -15.94 12.72
C TRP A 128 -4.49 -16.17 14.23
N LYS A 129 -5.46 -15.71 15.04
CA LYS A 129 -5.43 -15.89 16.50
C LYS A 129 -5.39 -17.37 16.88
N ARG A 130 -6.25 -18.19 16.25
CA ARG A 130 -6.33 -19.63 16.47
C ARG A 130 -5.03 -20.35 16.10
N VAL A 131 -4.48 -20.09 14.91
CA VAL A 131 -3.24 -20.75 14.48
C VAL A 131 -2.06 -20.30 15.34
N ARG A 132 -2.00 -19.02 15.69
CA ARG A 132 -0.97 -18.49 16.60
C ARG A 132 -1.01 -19.15 17.97
N SER A 133 -2.21 -19.35 18.56
CA SER A 133 -2.32 -19.99 19.88
C SER A 133 -1.87 -21.44 19.88
N ILE A 134 -2.02 -22.15 18.76
CA ILE A 134 -1.56 -23.54 18.57
C ILE A 134 -0.04 -23.61 18.42
N ILE A 135 0.56 -22.70 17.63
CA ILE A 135 2.00 -22.72 17.34
C ILE A 135 2.84 -22.12 18.47
N THR A 136 2.33 -21.12 19.19
CA THR A 136 3.12 -20.42 20.22
C THR A 136 3.73 -21.35 21.28
N PRO A 137 3.02 -22.37 21.81
CA PRO A 137 3.59 -23.31 22.77
C PRO A 137 4.80 -24.10 22.24
N THR A 138 4.80 -24.49 20.95
CA THR A 138 5.90 -25.30 20.38
C THR A 138 7.18 -24.49 20.16
N LEU A 139 7.06 -23.16 20.06
CA LEU A 139 8.18 -22.24 19.91
C LEU A 139 8.71 -21.72 21.24
N ARG A 140 8.11 -22.11 22.37
CA ARG A 140 8.65 -21.77 23.69
C ARG A 140 9.87 -22.65 23.94
N VAL A 141 11.00 -22.02 24.26
CA VAL A 141 12.14 -22.74 24.82
C VAL A 141 11.68 -23.32 26.15
N VAL A 142 11.70 -24.64 26.27
CA VAL A 142 11.51 -25.33 27.55
C VAL A 142 12.71 -24.93 28.41
N LYS A 143 12.46 -24.16 29.46
CA LYS A 143 13.45 -23.91 30.52
C LYS A 143 13.50 -25.12 31.44
#